data_AF-A0A1W1Y055-F1
#
_entry.id   AF-A0A1W1Y055-F1
#
_cell.length_a   1.000
_cell.length_b   1.000
_cell.length_c   1.000
_cell.angle_alpha   90.00
_cell.angle_beta   90.00
_cell.angle_gamma   90.00
#
_symmetry.space_group_name_H-M   'P 1'
#
loop_
_entity.id
_entity.type
_entity.pdbx_description
1 polymer ?
#
loop_
_entity_poly.entity_id
_entity_poly.type
_entity_poly.pdbx_seq_one_letter_code
_entity_poly.pdbx_strand_id
1 'polypeptide(L)' 'MVDQLSMSDFIVGCYYDENEKMWNVYKNSERGIHSVRLSTVSEREAFKKLYSMIMFIYENINSNKN' A
#
# COMPACT_ATOMS: atom_id res chain seq x y z
N MET A 1 4.13 13.00 3.90
CA MET A 1 4.96 13.43 2.75
C MET A 1 4.39 12.68 1.55
N VAL A 2 3.57 13.36 0.74
CA VAL A 2 2.64 12.74 -0.24
C VAL A 2 3.03 13.13 -1.67
N ASP A 3 4.33 13.16 -1.99
CA ASP A 3 4.76 13.61 -3.32
C ASP A 3 6.13 13.08 -3.80
N GLN A 4 6.65 12.01 -3.19
CA GLN A 4 7.88 11.38 -3.66
C GLN A 4 7.76 9.85 -3.67
N LEU A 5 7.97 9.26 -4.85
CA LEU A 5 8.22 7.83 -5.00
C LEU A 5 9.54 7.52 -4.30
N SER A 6 9.44 7.00 -3.08
CA SER A 6 10.58 6.50 -2.32
C SER A 6 11.29 5.38 -3.09
N MET A 7 12.62 5.35 -3.06
CA MET A 7 13.45 4.26 -3.60
C MET A 7 13.59 3.09 -2.60
N SER A 8 12.72 3.03 -1.58
CA SER A 8 12.72 1.96 -0.60
C SER A 8 12.26 0.66 -1.24
N ASP A 9 13.00 -0.41 -0.99
CA ASP A 9 12.83 -1.77 -1.51
C ASP A 9 11.44 -2.38 -1.26
N PHE A 10 10.70 -1.82 -0.30
CA PHE A 10 9.35 -2.21 0.03
C PHE A 10 8.50 -0.99 0.39
N ILE A 11 7.44 -0.75 -0.38
CA ILE A 11 6.49 0.36 -0.17
C ILE A 11 5.09 -0.21 -0.17
N VAL A 12 4.25 0.29 0.72
CA VAL A 12 2.80 0.10 0.70
C VAL A 12 2.14 1.48 0.71
N GLY A 13 1.14 1.67 -0.13
CA GLY A 13 0.47 2.95 -0.26
C GLY A 13 -0.89 2.84 -0.91
N CYS A 14 -1.57 3.98 -0.98
CA CYS A 14 -2.78 4.12 -1.77
C CYS A 14 -2.76 5.43 -2.56
N TYR A 15 -3.45 5.47 -3.69
CA TYR A 15 -3.69 6.68 -4.48
C TYR A 15 -5.08 6.64 -5.09
N TYR A 16 -5.61 7.80 -5.44
CA TYR A 16 -6.84 7.93 -6.22
C TYR A 16 -6.48 8.08 -7.70
N ASP A 17 -7.03 7.22 -8.54
CA ASP A 17 -6.90 7.30 -9.99
C ASP A 17 -8.04 8.18 -10.55
N GLU A 18 -7.68 9.35 -11.07
CA GLU A 18 -8.64 10.30 -11.62
C GLU A 18 -9.26 9.86 -12.95
N ASN A 19 -8.62 8.95 -13.69
CA ASN A 19 -9.16 8.43 -14.95
C ASN A 19 -10.18 7.33 -14.68
N GLU A 20 -9.84 6.41 -13.78
CA GLU A 20 -10.71 5.29 -13.43
C GLU A 20 -11.72 5.63 -12.32
N LYS A 21 -11.56 6.79 -11.67
CA LYS A 21 -12.36 7.25 -10.51
C LYS A 21 -12.37 6.26 -9.34
N MET A 22 -11.25 5.59 -9.12
CA MET A 22 -11.09 4.55 -8.11
C MET A 22 -9.87 4.79 -7.21
N TRP A 23 -9.99 4.38 -5.95
CA TRP A 23 -8.87 4.24 -5.03
C TRP A 23 -8.15 2.92 -5.28
N ASN A 24 -6.83 3.00 -5.47
CA ASN A 24 -5.94 1.87 -5.65
C ASN A 24 -5.03 1.73 -4.43
N VAL A 25 -5.04 0.56 -3.78
CA VAL A 25 -4.08 0.20 -2.73
C VAL A 25 -3.03 -0.71 -3.34
N TYR A 26 -1.76 -0.40 -3.15
CA TYR A 26 -0.67 -1.11 -3.81
C TYR A 26 0.44 -1.48 -2.84
N LYS A 27 1.24 -2.46 -3.27
CA LYS A 27 2.57 -2.70 -2.71
C LYS A 27 3.62 -2.78 -3.82
N ASN A 28 4.80 -2.24 -3.53
CA ASN A 28 6.01 -2.41 -4.32
C ASN A 28 6.96 -3.39 -3.62
N SER A 29 7.73 -4.15 -4.39
CA SER A 29 8.81 -5.02 -3.90
C SER A 29 10.12 -4.73 -4.61
N GLU A 30 11.24 -5.29 -4.12
CA GLU A 30 12.67 -5.12 -4.47
C GLU A 30 13.07 -5.13 -5.97
N ARG A 31 12.12 -5.21 -6.90
CA ARG A 31 12.36 -5.22 -8.35
C ARG A 31 11.43 -4.28 -9.12
N GLY A 32 10.83 -3.31 -8.43
CA GLY A 32 9.86 -2.39 -9.04
C GLY A 32 8.54 -3.06 -9.42
N ILE A 33 8.25 -4.26 -8.89
CA ILE A 33 6.98 -4.94 -9.14
C ILE A 33 5.89 -4.22 -8.36
N HIS A 34 5.18 -3.35 -9.06
CA HIS A 34 3.98 -2.71 -8.57
C HIS A 34 2.81 -3.69 -8.64
N SER A 35 2.18 -3.96 -7.51
CA SER A 35 1.01 -4.84 -7.45
C SER A 35 -0.15 -4.16 -6.75
N VAL A 36 -1.22 -3.93 -7.50
CA VAL A 36 -2.50 -3.46 -6.97
C VAL A 36 -3.12 -4.61 -6.16
N ARG A 37 -3.55 -4.28 -4.93
CA ARG A 37 -4.12 -5.21 -3.95
C ARG A 37 -5.60 -4.97 -3.71
N LEU A 38 -6.09 -3.79 -4.05
CA LEU A 38 -7.48 -3.41 -4.03
C LEU A 38 -7.68 -2.22 -4.97
N SER A 39 -8.75 -2.28 -5.75
CA SER A 39 -9.32 -1.14 -6.48
C SER A 39 -10.77 -0.99 -6.01
N THR A 40 -11.13 0.19 -5.52
CA THR A 40 -12.48 0.44 -4.97
C THR A 40 -12.87 1.90 -5.13
N VAL A 41 -14.16 2.19 -5.30
CA VAL A 41 -14.67 3.57 -5.27
C VAL A 41 -14.73 4.14 -3.85
N SER A 42 -14.62 3.30 -2.83
CA SER A 42 -14.74 3.68 -1.42
C SER A 42 -13.39 4.05 -0.82
N GLU A 43 -13.19 5.34 -0.56
CA GLU A 43 -12.02 5.84 0.17
C GLU A 43 -11.83 5.10 1.50
N ARG A 44 -12.91 4.97 2.28
CA ARG A 44 -12.88 4.29 3.58
C ARG A 44 -12.39 2.84 3.47
N GLU A 45 -12.81 2.12 2.44
CA GLU A 45 -12.38 0.74 2.21
C GLU A 45 -10.90 0.68 1.82
N ALA A 46 -10.44 1.59 0.97
CA ALA A 46 -9.03 1.69 0.58
C ALA A 46 -8.13 1.96 1.80
N PHE A 47 -8.48 2.93 2.65
CA PHE A 47 -7.70 3.23 3.86
C PHE A 47 -7.76 2.09 4.89
N LYS A 48 -8.90 1.41 5.06
CA LYS A 48 -8.96 0.19 5.88
C LYS A 48 -8.02 -0.89 5.37
N LYS A 49 -7.97 -1.11 4.06
CA LYS A 49 -7.07 -2.09 3.45
C LYS A 49 -5.61 -1.70 3.64
N LEU A 50 -5.25 -0.45 3.40
CA LEU A 50 -3.90 0.05 3.61
C LEU A 50 -3.47 -0.15 5.08
N TYR A 51 -4.32 0.23 6.04
CA TYR A 51 -4.05 0.05 7.46
C TYR A 51 -3.82 -1.43 7.81
N SER A 52 -4.66 -2.34 7.31
CA SER A 52 -4.50 -3.78 7.54
C SER A 52 -3.16 -4.31 7.02
N MET A 53 -2.68 -3.80 5.88
CA MET A 53 -1.41 -4.21 5.30
C MET A 53 -0.25 -3.72 6.16
N ILE A 54 -0.29 -2.45 6.61
CA ILE A 54 0.73 -1.88 7.50
C ILE A 54 0.81 -2.67 8.81
N MET A 55 -0.34 -3.00 9.42
CA MET A 55 -0.38 -3.80 10.65
C MET A 55 0.24 -5.18 10.46
N PHE A 56 -0.10 -5.87 9.37
CA PHE A 56 0.50 -7.16 9.05
C PHE A 56 2.03 -7.09 8.90
N ILE A 57 2.54 -6.04 8.24
CA ILE A 57 3.99 -5.83 8.09
C ILE A 57 4.64 -5.59 9.46
N TYR A 58 4.03 -4.73 10.29
CA TYR A 58 4.51 -4.42 11.62
C TYR A 58 4.59 -5.66 12.53
N GLU A 59 3.55 -6.49 12.54
CA GLU A 59 3.52 -7.74 13.29
C GLU A 59 4.64 -8.68 12.86
N ASN A 60 4.81 -8.91 11.55
CA ASN A 60 5.86 -9.80 11.03
C ASN A 60 7.28 -9.32 11.39
N ILE A 61 7.53 -8.01 11.33
CA ILE A 61 8.85 -7.44 11.72
C ILE A 61 9.13 -7.70 13.20
N ASN A 62 8.12 -7.64 14.07
CA ASN A 62 8.29 -7.84 15.50
C ASN A 62 8.29 -9.33 15.91
N SER A 63 7.58 -10.19 15.19
CA SER A 63 7.62 -11.64 15.40
C SER A 63 8.97 -12.25 15.01
N ASN A 64 9.65 -11.72 14.00
CA ASN A 64 10.97 -12.22 13.55
C ASN A 64 12.15 -11.71 14.41
N LYS A 65 11.89 -10.93 15.47
CA LYS A 65 12.92 -10.42 16.39
C LYS A 65 13.03 -11.21 17.70
N ASN A 66 12.14 -12.18 17.92
CA ASN A 66 12.16 -13.11 19.06
C ASN A 66 12.64 -14.49 18.61
#